data_AF-A0A1W2GHG5-F1
#
_entry.id   AF-A0A1W2GHG5-F1
#
_cell.length_a   1.000
_cell.length_b   1.000
_cell.length_c   1.000
_cell.angle_alpha   90.00
_cell.angle_beta   90.00
_cell.angle_gamma   90.00
#
_symmetry.space_group_name_H-M   'P 1'
#
loop_
_entity.id
_entity.type
_entity.pdbx_description
1 polymer ?
#
loop_
_entity_poly.entity_id
_entity_poly.type
_entity_poly.pdbx_seq_one_letter_code
_entity_poly.pdbx_strand_id
1 'polypeptide(L)' 'MHLIWYNSVTKKYEYGSAVDFKSLKKTSDLGDALTILMEFTGDDKVLAHKIIGELNIAKSEPLMVV' A
#
# COMPACT_ATOMS: atom_id res chain seq x y z
N MET A 1 -9.98 -11.19 -1.08
CA MET A 1 -9.73 -9.87 -1.69
C MET A 1 -8.71 -9.13 -0.83
N HIS A 2 -7.51 -8.99 -1.37
CA HIS A 2 -6.42 -8.26 -0.75
C HIS A 2 -6.17 -6.95 -1.50
N LEU A 3 -5.58 -5.99 -0.81
CA LEU A 3 -5.32 -4.65 -1.32
C LEU A 3 -3.86 -4.29 -1.13
N ILE A 4 -3.34 -3.51 -2.07
CA ILE A 4 -2.16 -2.66 -1.84
C ILE A 4 -2.65 -1.23 -1.71
N TRP A 5 -2.25 -0.54 -0.64
CA TRP A 5 -2.54 0.87 -0.43
C TRP A 5 -1.29 1.66 -0.07
N TYR A 6 -1.31 2.96 -0.36
CA TYR A 6 -0.34 3.91 0.13
C TYR A 6 -0.86 4.55 1.41
N ASN A 7 -0.01 4.59 2.44
CA ASN A 7 -0.25 5.30 3.69
C ASN A 7 0.64 6.55 3.73
N SER A 8 0.01 7.74 3.66
CA SER A 8 0.74 9.01 3.64
C SER A 8 1.35 9.39 4.99
N VAL A 9 0.85 8.83 6.09
CA VAL A 9 1.41 9.02 7.44
C VAL A 9 2.72 8.26 7.58
N THR A 10 2.73 6.96 7.25
CA THR A 10 3.94 6.13 7.33
C THR A 10 4.85 6.32 6.12
N LYS A 11 4.35 6.98 5.07
CA LYS A 11 4.99 7.14 3.76
C LYS A 11 5.39 5.81 3.13
N LYS A 12 4.57 4.77 3.30
CA LYS A 12 4.84 3.42 2.83
C LYS A 12 3.68 2.82 2.05
N TYR A 13 4.01 1.92 1.14
CA TYR A 13 3.04 1.01 0.55
C TYR A 13 2.88 -0.22 1.45
N GLU A 14 1.63 -0.60 1.69
CA GLU A 14 1.21 -1.65 2.63
C GLU A 14 0.27 -2.64 1.92
N TYR A 15 0.24 -3.89 2.40
CA TYR A 15 -0.60 -4.97 1.89
C TYR A 15 -1.39 -5.63 3.00
N GLY A 16 -2.63 -6.00 2.69
CA GLY A 16 -3.50 -6.71 3.62
C GLY A 16 -4.87 -6.94 3.03
N SER A 17 -5.79 -7.45 3.84
CA SER A 17 -7.17 -7.68 3.40
C SER A 17 -7.94 -6.37 3.28
N ALA A 18 -9.05 -6.38 2.53
CA ALA A 18 -9.98 -5.26 2.53
C ALA A 18 -10.57 -4.95 3.93
N VAL A 19 -10.58 -5.93 4.85
CA VAL A 19 -11.02 -5.75 6.23
C VAL A 19 -9.96 -4.98 7.03
N ASP A 20 -8.67 -5.30 6.84
CA ASP A 20 -7.56 -4.59 7.50
C ASP A 20 -7.55 -3.13 7.07
N PHE A 21 -7.67 -2.87 5.76
CA PHE A 21 -7.74 -1.52 5.22
C PHE A 21 -8.91 -0.72 5.79
N LYS A 22 -10.12 -1.30 5.82
CA LYS A 22 -11.31 -0.64 6.37
C LYS A 22 -11.17 -0.37 7.87
N SER A 23 -10.54 -1.27 8.61
CA SER A 23 -10.27 -1.10 10.04
C SER A 23 -9.28 0.04 10.26
N LEU A 24 -8.21 0.09 9.48
CA LEU A 24 -7.21 1.15 9.53
C LEU A 24 -7.80 2.52 9.15
N LYS A 25 -8.63 2.58 8.10
CA LYS A 25 -9.29 3.81 7.63
C LYS A 25 -10.28 4.39 8.64
N LYS A 26 -10.86 3.56 9.52
CA LYS A 26 -11.77 4.02 10.59
C LYS A 26 -11.05 4.74 11.72
N THR A 27 -9.73 4.61 11.83
CA THR A 27 -8.93 5.39 12.76
C THR A 27 -8.96 6.86 12.33
N SER A 28 -9.36 7.76 13.24
CA SER A 28 -9.61 9.19 12.96
C SER A 28 -8.47 9.88 12.23
N ASP A 29 -7.25 9.47 12.51
CA ASP A 29 -6.03 10.13 12.03
C ASP A 29 -5.58 9.62 10.65
N LEU A 30 -6.26 8.60 10.10
CA LEU A 30 -5.86 7.91 8.87
C LEU A 30 -6.91 7.96 7.76
N GLY A 31 -8.10 8.53 8.00
CA GLY A 31 -9.23 8.48 7.06
C GLY A 31 -8.89 8.90 5.63
N ASP A 32 -8.25 10.06 5.48
CA ASP A 32 -7.83 10.62 4.17
C ASP A 32 -6.36 10.29 3.84
N ALA A 33 -5.64 9.64 4.74
CA ALA A 33 -4.22 9.30 4.57
C ALA A 33 -3.99 8.03 3.73
N LEU A 34 -5.04 7.25 3.49
CA LEU A 34 -4.94 5.94 2.84
C LEU A 34 -5.53 5.97 1.42
N THR A 35 -4.72 5.59 0.44
CA THR A 35 -5.13 5.51 -0.97
C THR A 35 -4.93 4.09 -1.51
N ILE A 36 -5.99 3.46 -2.01
CA ILE A 36 -5.90 2.13 -2.66
C ILE A 36 -5.21 2.29 -4.02
N LEU A 37 -4.24 1.42 -4.31
CA LEU A 37 -3.59 1.35 -5.63
C LEU A 37 -4.05 0.15 -6.44
N MET A 38 -4.22 -0.99 -5.79
CA MET A 38 -4.44 -2.26 -6.48
C MET A 38 -5.27 -3.21 -5.63
N GLU A 39 -6.11 -3.99 -6.31
CA GLU A 39 -6.88 -5.10 -5.75
C GLU A 39 -6.38 -6.43 -6.30
N PHE A 40 -6.25 -7.42 -5.41
CA PHE A 40 -5.93 -8.80 -5.73
C PHE A 40 -7.15 -9.67 -5.48
N THR A 41 -7.64 -10.31 -6.54
CA THR A 41 -8.77 -11.23 -6.52
C THR A 41 -8.39 -12.65 -6.06
N GLY A 42 -7.09 -12.99 -6.10
CA GLY A 42 -6.53 -14.26 -5.62
C GLY A 42 -5.57 -14.11 -4.43
N ASP A 43 -5.10 -15.25 -3.89
CA ASP A 43 -4.15 -15.33 -2.77
C ASP A 43 -2.68 -15.26 -3.22
N ASP A 44 -2.38 -14.53 -4.29
CA ASP A 44 -1.00 -14.33 -4.76
C ASP A 44 -0.26 -13.30 -3.90
N LYS A 45 -0.03 -13.69 -2.65
CA LYS A 45 0.74 -12.94 -1.67
C LYS A 45 2.16 -12.69 -2.17
N VAL A 46 2.74 -13.61 -2.96
CA VAL A 46 4.13 -13.49 -3.44
C VAL A 46 4.26 -12.32 -4.40
N LEU A 47 3.36 -12.21 -5.38
CA LEU A 47 3.35 -11.08 -6.30
C LEU A 47 3.11 -9.75 -5.57
N ALA A 48 2.15 -9.72 -4.64
CA ALA A 48 1.85 -8.49 -3.88
C ALA A 48 3.06 -7.99 -3.06
N HIS A 49 3.78 -8.88 -2.37
CA HIS A 49 4.98 -8.49 -1.63
C HIS A 49 6.10 -7.99 -2.55
N LYS A 50 6.29 -8.61 -3.73
CA LYS A 50 7.26 -8.13 -4.72
C LYS A 50 6.92 -6.70 -5.18
N ILE A 51 5.66 -6.45 -5.55
CA ILE A 51 5.20 -5.13 -5.98
C ILE A 51 5.43 -4.08 -4.89
N ILE A 52 5.07 -4.38 -3.63
CA ILE A 52 5.31 -3.46 -2.52
C ILE A 52 6.79 -3.18 -2.28
N GLY A 53 7.64 -4.20 -2.42
CA GLY A 53 9.09 -4.03 -2.35
C GLY A 53 9.58 -3.01 -3.37
N GLU A 54 9.26 -3.23 -4.65
CA GLU A 54 9.65 -2.34 -5.75
C GLU A 54 9.09 -0.92 -5.58
N LEU A 55 7.82 -0.79 -5.19
CA LEU A 55 7.20 0.52 -4.97
C LEU A 55 7.87 1.31 -3.83
N ASN A 56 8.24 0.64 -2.74
CA ASN A 56 8.94 1.28 -1.63
C ASN A 56 10.40 1.63 -2.00
N ILE A 57 11.07 0.80 -2.81
CA ILE A 57 12.41 1.09 -3.35
C ILE A 57 12.34 2.33 -4.25
N ALA A 58 11.49 2.33 -5.28
CA ALA A 58 11.33 3.44 -6.21
C ALA A 58 10.98 4.76 -5.50
N LYS A 59 10.23 4.70 -4.38
CA LYS A 59 9.94 5.87 -3.55
C LYS A 59 11.15 6.38 -2.77
N SER A 60 12.04 5.49 -2.35
CA SER A 60 13.26 5.81 -1.60
C SER A 60 14.40 6.28 -2.49
N GLU A 61 14.35 5.99 -3.78
CA GLU A 61 15.34 6.45 -4.73
C GLU A 61 15.23 7.97 -4.94
N PRO A 62 16.34 8.70 -4.89
CA PRO A 62 16.35 10.09 -5.33
C PRO A 62 16.01 10.08 -6.81
N LEU A 63 14.98 10.83 -7.21
CA LEU A 63 14.65 11.06 -8.61
C LEU A 63 15.90 11.62 -9.30
N MET A 64 16.66 10.77 -9.99
CA MET A 64 17.65 11.24 -10.94
C MET A 64 16.86 11.78 -12.12
N VAL A 65 16.63 13.08 -12.11
CA VAL A 65 16.18 13.81 -13.30
C VAL A 65 17.35 13.74 -14.28
N VAL A 66 17.25 12.87 -15.28
CA VAL A 66 18.15 12.81 -16.43
C VAL A 66 17.67 13.82 -17.47
#